data_AF-A0A317H8J4-F1
#
_entry.id   AF-A0A317H8J4-F1
#
_cell.length_a   1.000
_cell.length_b   1.000
_cell.length_c   1.000
_cell.angle_alpha   90.00
_cell.angle_beta   90.00
_cell.angle_gamma   90.00
#
_symmetry.space_group_name_H-M   'P 1'
#
loop_
_entity.id
_entity.type
_entity.pdbx_description
1 polymer ?
#
loop_
_entity_poly.entity_id
_entity_poly.type
_entity_poly.pdbx_seq_one_letter_code
_entity_poly.pdbx_strand_id
1 'polypeptide(L)'
;INAIGNALANTLIGNDGNNVIAGGLGIDDLTGEGGADRFIFNGVLGSSNADKVEDFHHGEDVLVLSPDVFHALGPAGHELDDSQFLSGSGVPTPTNHSEHILYSTDTGSLYYDPDGSGAAAAVQFAALAGTPSVDQHDFVIAKA
;
A
#
# COMPACT_ATOMS: atom_id res chain seq x y z
N ILE A 1 -0.25 -18.57 3.71
CA ILE A 1 1.08 -18.73 4.37
C ILE A 1 1.52 -17.39 4.94
N ASN A 2 2.51 -17.33 5.84
CA ASN A 2 3.18 -16.07 6.21
C ASN A 2 4.54 -16.01 5.51
N ALA A 3 4.72 -15.10 4.56
CA ALA A 3 6.00 -14.83 3.91
C ALA A 3 6.56 -13.51 4.46
N ILE A 4 7.69 -13.59 5.17
CA ILE A 4 8.32 -12.42 5.80
C ILE A 4 9.74 -12.33 5.27
N GLY A 5 10.07 -11.20 4.67
CA GLY A 5 11.40 -10.90 4.18
C GLY A 5 12.35 -10.40 5.27
N ASN A 6 13.39 -9.70 4.85
CA ASN A 6 14.48 -9.24 5.72
C ASN A 6 14.84 -7.79 5.40
N ALA A 7 16.14 -7.42 5.45
CA ALA A 7 16.58 -6.05 5.23
C ALA A 7 17.16 -5.81 3.82
N LEU A 8 17.08 -6.81 2.96
CA LEU A 8 17.53 -6.80 1.57
C LEU A 8 16.33 -6.92 0.65
N ALA A 9 16.50 -6.53 -0.61
CA ALA A 9 15.53 -6.82 -1.66
C ALA A 9 15.22 -8.32 -1.73
N ASN A 10 13.96 -8.68 -1.57
CA ASN A 10 13.44 -10.04 -1.57
C ASN A 10 12.40 -10.21 -2.68
N THR A 11 12.30 -11.44 -3.19
CA THR A 11 11.17 -11.87 -4.00
C THR A 11 10.38 -12.84 -3.15
N LEU A 12 9.18 -12.46 -2.76
CA LEU A 12 8.30 -13.25 -1.90
C LEU A 12 7.09 -13.70 -2.72
N ILE A 13 6.97 -15.02 -2.89
CA ILE A 13 5.87 -15.62 -3.65
C ILE A 13 5.03 -16.46 -2.69
N GLY A 14 3.73 -16.22 -2.77
CA GLY A 14 2.70 -16.89 -2.02
C GLY A 14 2.34 -18.29 -2.52
N ASN A 15 1.07 -18.64 -2.39
CA ASN A 15 0.47 -19.86 -2.92
C ASN A 15 -1.04 -19.66 -3.16
N ASP A 16 -1.72 -20.67 -3.71
CA ASP A 16 -3.16 -20.65 -4.04
C ASP A 16 -4.16 -20.38 -2.87
N GLY A 17 -3.71 -20.06 -1.66
CA GLY A 17 -4.60 -19.75 -0.54
C GLY A 17 -4.25 -18.45 0.15
N ASN A 18 -5.05 -18.00 1.11
CA ASN A 18 -4.85 -16.70 1.75
C ASN A 18 -3.49 -16.56 2.44
N ASN A 19 -2.74 -15.54 2.03
CA ASN A 19 -1.39 -15.25 2.46
C ASN A 19 -1.28 -13.94 3.23
N VAL A 20 -0.25 -13.86 4.07
CA VAL A 20 0.21 -12.63 4.72
C VAL A 20 1.65 -12.43 4.31
N ILE A 21 1.92 -11.36 3.56
CA ILE A 21 3.21 -11.11 2.92
C ILE A 21 3.74 -9.77 3.41
N ALA A 22 4.95 -9.77 3.99
CA ALA A 22 5.63 -8.58 4.48
C ALA A 22 7.07 -8.56 3.94
N GLY A 23 7.41 -7.57 3.11
CA GLY A 23 8.74 -7.43 2.51
C GLY A 23 9.84 -7.17 3.56
N GLY A 24 9.59 -6.21 4.45
CA GLY A 24 10.55 -5.80 5.47
C GLY A 24 11.22 -4.50 5.08
N LEU A 25 12.56 -4.49 5.07
CA LEU A 25 13.32 -3.36 4.52
C LEU A 25 13.92 -3.72 3.16
N GLY A 26 14.12 -2.70 2.34
CA GLY A 26 14.57 -2.88 0.96
C GLY A 26 13.41 -2.72 -0.01
N ILE A 27 13.68 -2.92 -1.29
CA ILE A 27 12.67 -2.88 -2.34
C ILE A 27 12.34 -4.33 -2.67
N ASP A 28 11.15 -4.77 -2.30
CA ASP A 28 10.72 -6.15 -2.42
C ASP A 28 9.71 -6.36 -3.56
N ASP A 29 9.79 -7.51 -4.24
CA ASP A 29 8.77 -7.97 -5.19
C ASP A 29 7.86 -9.00 -4.48
N LEU A 30 6.59 -8.67 -4.34
CA LEU A 30 5.59 -9.41 -3.57
C LEU A 30 4.53 -9.99 -4.50
N THR A 31 4.30 -11.30 -4.42
CA THR A 31 3.30 -12.01 -5.23
C THR A 31 2.44 -12.87 -4.32
N GLY A 32 1.12 -12.70 -4.38
CA GLY A 32 0.15 -13.45 -3.58
C GLY A 32 -0.18 -14.84 -4.15
N GLU A 33 -0.22 -14.93 -5.47
CA GLU A 33 -0.80 -15.99 -6.30
C GLU A 33 -2.33 -16.02 -6.27
N GLY A 34 -2.95 -16.81 -5.39
CA GLY A 34 -4.41 -16.98 -5.38
C GLY A 34 -4.99 -16.93 -3.98
N GLY A 35 -6.26 -16.57 -3.89
CA GLY A 35 -6.92 -16.37 -2.60
C GLY A 35 -6.80 -14.92 -2.13
N ALA A 36 -7.39 -14.64 -0.97
CA ALA A 36 -7.45 -13.28 -0.42
C ALA A 36 -6.19 -12.97 0.40
N ASP A 37 -5.28 -12.21 -0.19
CA ASP A 37 -3.96 -11.96 0.35
C ASP A 37 -3.85 -10.61 1.08
N ARG A 38 -2.90 -10.56 2.01
CA ARG A 38 -2.62 -9.37 2.83
C ARG A 38 -1.17 -8.95 2.65
N PHE A 39 -0.96 -7.85 1.94
CA PHE A 39 0.36 -7.25 1.76
C PHE A 39 0.59 -6.19 2.85
N ILE A 40 1.62 -6.39 3.67
CA ILE A 40 1.84 -5.64 4.90
C ILE A 40 2.87 -4.53 4.68
N PHE A 41 2.48 -3.29 4.95
CA PHE A 41 3.34 -2.12 4.92
C PHE A 41 3.49 -1.56 6.34
N ASN A 42 4.60 -1.90 6.99
CA ASN A 42 4.96 -1.45 8.33
C ASN A 42 6.41 -0.92 8.44
N GLY A 43 7.07 -0.78 7.29
CA GLY A 43 8.45 -0.30 7.17
C GLY A 43 8.57 1.22 7.08
N VAL A 44 9.81 1.69 6.97
CA VAL A 44 10.11 3.11 6.78
C VAL A 44 9.69 3.54 5.37
N LEU A 45 9.02 4.69 5.25
CA LEU A 45 8.61 5.22 3.95
C LEU A 45 9.80 5.77 3.15
N GLY A 46 9.72 5.66 1.82
CA GLY A 46 10.68 6.28 0.90
C GLY A 46 11.05 5.36 -0.26
N SER A 47 11.71 5.94 -1.26
CA SER A 47 12.05 5.25 -2.50
C SER A 47 13.03 4.06 -2.34
N SER A 48 13.73 3.95 -1.21
CA SER A 48 14.55 2.79 -0.89
C SER A 48 13.77 1.62 -0.29
N ASN A 49 12.46 1.80 -0.05
CA ASN A 49 11.58 0.84 0.59
C ASN A 49 10.19 0.76 -0.06
N ALA A 50 10.09 1.21 -1.32
CA ALA A 50 8.85 1.20 -2.07
C ALA A 50 8.70 -0.15 -2.76
N ASP A 51 8.00 -1.08 -2.12
CA ASP A 51 7.82 -2.44 -2.62
C ASP A 51 6.91 -2.49 -3.85
N LYS A 52 6.98 -3.60 -4.57
CA LYS A 52 6.14 -3.86 -5.73
C LYS A 52 5.26 -5.07 -5.47
N VAL A 53 3.95 -4.90 -5.56
CA VAL A 53 2.99 -6.00 -5.56
C VAL A 53 2.70 -6.38 -7.01
N GLU A 54 2.96 -7.63 -7.36
CA GLU A 54 2.98 -8.10 -8.75
C GLU A 54 1.61 -8.52 -9.31
N ASP A 55 0.66 -8.89 -8.43
CA ASP A 55 -0.58 -9.56 -8.83
C ASP A 55 -1.81 -9.14 -8.00
N PHE A 56 -1.81 -7.92 -7.47
CA PHE A 56 -2.90 -7.41 -6.65
C PHE A 56 -4.28 -7.50 -7.34
N HIS A 57 -5.23 -8.15 -6.69
CA HIS A 57 -6.62 -8.28 -7.12
C HIS A 57 -7.58 -7.45 -6.26
N HIS A 58 -8.09 -6.37 -6.85
CA HIS A 58 -9.13 -5.52 -6.25
C HIS A 58 -10.34 -6.31 -5.74
N GLY A 59 -10.77 -6.00 -4.51
CA GLY A 59 -11.93 -6.63 -3.87
C GLY A 59 -11.67 -8.06 -3.36
N GLU A 60 -10.45 -8.59 -3.53
CA GLU A 60 -10.01 -9.88 -2.99
C GLU A 60 -8.82 -9.69 -2.04
N ASP A 61 -7.78 -8.99 -2.52
CA ASP A 61 -6.57 -8.68 -1.75
C ASP A 61 -6.71 -7.37 -0.99
N VAL A 62 -5.88 -7.21 0.05
CA VAL A 62 -5.80 -5.96 0.82
C VAL A 62 -4.35 -5.53 1.08
N LEU A 63 -4.17 -4.21 1.09
CA LEU A 63 -2.96 -3.51 1.50
C LEU A 63 -3.12 -3.11 2.97
N VAL A 64 -2.35 -3.74 3.85
CA VAL A 64 -2.43 -3.49 5.29
C VAL A 64 -1.42 -2.41 5.66
N LEU A 65 -1.92 -1.28 6.16
CA LEU A 65 -1.12 -0.11 6.51
C LEU A 65 -0.99 -0.01 8.03
N SER A 66 0.25 0.01 8.52
CA SER A 66 0.50 0.15 9.97
C SER A 66 0.19 1.58 10.45
N PRO A 67 -0.66 1.77 11.48
CA PRO A 67 -0.91 3.11 12.04
C PRO A 67 0.32 3.71 12.74
N ASP A 68 1.38 2.92 12.97
CA ASP A 68 2.67 3.40 13.48
C ASP A 68 3.53 4.06 12.38
N VAL A 69 3.13 3.96 11.11
CA VAL A 69 3.78 4.59 9.96
C VAL A 69 2.82 5.58 9.30
N PHE A 70 1.58 5.17 9.08
CA PHE A 70 0.54 5.92 8.41
C PHE A 70 -0.38 6.65 9.41
N HIS A 71 0.22 7.47 10.27
CA HIS A 71 -0.45 8.04 11.46
C HIS A 71 -1.70 8.88 11.16
N ALA A 72 -1.79 9.49 9.97
CA ALA A 72 -2.93 10.32 9.57
C ALA A 72 -4.19 9.51 9.23
N LEU A 73 -4.07 8.19 9.08
CA LEU A 73 -5.19 7.30 8.72
C LEU A 73 -5.99 6.84 9.95
N GLY A 74 -5.65 7.31 11.14
CA GLY A 74 -6.32 6.92 12.38
C GLY A 74 -5.81 5.60 12.97
N PRO A 75 -6.47 5.11 14.04
CA PRO A 75 -6.03 3.93 14.77
C PRO A 75 -6.31 2.63 14.01
N ALA A 76 -5.68 1.53 14.44
CA ALA A 76 -6.00 0.19 13.95
C ALA A 76 -7.51 -0.11 14.06
N GLY A 77 -8.09 -0.65 12.99
CA GLY A 77 -9.52 -0.91 12.85
C GLY A 77 -10.34 0.28 12.35
N HIS A 78 -9.71 1.43 12.07
CA HIS A 78 -10.36 2.51 11.34
C HIS A 78 -10.56 2.11 9.87
N GLU A 79 -11.76 2.35 9.35
CA GLU A 79 -12.05 2.25 7.92
C GLU A 79 -11.57 3.53 7.24
N LEU A 80 -10.86 3.42 6.12
CA LEU A 80 -10.39 4.57 5.36
C LEU A 80 -11.60 5.25 4.70
N ASP A 81 -11.80 6.54 4.96
CA ASP A 81 -12.88 7.31 4.33
C ASP A 81 -12.55 7.61 2.86
N ASP A 82 -13.58 7.66 2.01
CA ASP A 82 -13.43 8.02 0.58
C ASP A 82 -12.73 9.37 0.40
N SER A 83 -12.97 10.33 1.30
CA SER A 83 -12.29 11.63 1.28
C SER A 83 -10.79 11.56 1.59
N GLN A 84 -10.31 10.46 2.14
CA GLN A 84 -8.90 10.21 2.44
C GLN A 84 -8.15 9.48 1.33
N PHE A 85 -8.86 9.08 0.25
CA PHE A 85 -8.30 8.33 -0.86
C PHE A 85 -8.45 9.09 -2.18
N LEU A 86 -7.35 9.22 -2.93
CA LEU A 86 -7.36 9.76 -4.28
C LEU A 86 -6.79 8.75 -5.27
N SER A 87 -7.55 8.41 -6.29
CA SER A 87 -7.11 7.56 -7.40
C SER A 87 -7.30 8.27 -8.74
N GLY A 88 -6.27 8.29 -9.58
CA GLY A 88 -6.40 8.83 -10.93
C GLY A 88 -5.09 9.12 -11.65
N SER A 89 -5.25 9.70 -12.85
CA SER A 89 -4.14 10.18 -13.67
C SER A 89 -3.56 11.49 -13.09
N GLY A 90 -2.25 11.67 -13.18
CA GLY A 90 -1.55 12.87 -12.66
C GLY A 90 -1.37 12.95 -11.14
N VAL A 91 -1.78 11.92 -10.38
CA VAL A 91 -1.46 11.72 -8.96
C VAL A 91 0.06 11.57 -8.79
N PRO A 92 0.71 12.32 -7.86
CA PRO A 92 0.51 12.18 -6.41
C PRO A 92 0.26 13.48 -5.63
N THR A 93 -0.46 14.45 -6.18
CA THR A 93 -0.84 15.65 -5.43
C THR A 93 -2.31 15.57 -5.01
N PRO A 94 -2.63 15.69 -3.70
CA PRO A 94 -4.01 15.84 -3.24
C PRO A 94 -4.76 16.95 -3.97
N THR A 95 -6.04 16.70 -4.22
CA THR A 95 -7.02 17.64 -4.75
C THR A 95 -7.95 18.20 -3.68
N ASN A 96 -8.07 17.49 -2.56
CA ASN A 96 -8.74 17.95 -1.35
C ASN A 96 -7.72 18.01 -0.19
N HIS A 97 -8.00 18.70 0.91
CA HIS A 97 -7.04 18.84 2.04
C HIS A 97 -7.13 17.68 3.04
N SER A 98 -7.47 16.47 2.57
CA SER A 98 -7.70 15.29 3.41
C SER A 98 -7.26 13.97 2.77
N GLU A 99 -6.75 13.97 1.53
CA GLU A 99 -6.35 12.76 0.81
C GLU A 99 -4.96 12.30 1.24
N HIS A 100 -4.94 11.29 2.10
CA HIS A 100 -3.71 10.75 2.68
C HIS A 100 -3.17 9.55 1.91
N ILE A 101 -4.01 8.76 1.24
CA ILE A 101 -3.58 7.67 0.37
C ILE A 101 -3.88 8.04 -1.08
N LEU A 102 -2.86 7.93 -1.91
CA LEU A 102 -2.95 8.32 -3.30
C LEU A 102 -2.47 7.21 -4.22
N TYR A 103 -3.22 6.94 -5.28
CA TYR A 103 -2.93 5.93 -6.27
C TYR A 103 -2.86 6.53 -7.68
N SER A 104 -1.71 6.35 -8.34
CA SER A 104 -1.49 6.79 -9.71
C SER A 104 -1.90 5.70 -10.69
N THR A 105 -2.98 5.91 -11.44
CA THR A 105 -3.41 4.97 -12.49
C THR A 105 -2.49 4.96 -13.70
N ASP A 106 -1.58 5.94 -13.82
CA ASP A 106 -0.60 6.01 -14.91
C ASP A 106 0.59 5.07 -14.67
N THR A 107 0.92 4.79 -13.40
CA THR A 107 2.15 4.09 -13.01
C THR A 107 1.95 2.93 -12.04
N GLY A 108 0.78 2.83 -11.42
CA GLY A 108 0.50 1.87 -10.34
C GLY A 108 1.08 2.28 -8.99
N SER A 109 1.72 3.46 -8.91
CA SER A 109 2.39 3.90 -7.69
C SER A 109 1.40 4.31 -6.60
N LEU A 110 1.67 3.88 -5.37
CA LEU A 110 0.94 4.24 -4.16
C LEU A 110 1.77 5.18 -3.29
N TYR A 111 1.13 6.24 -2.81
CA TYR A 111 1.75 7.29 -2.02
C TYR A 111 0.97 7.53 -0.74
N TYR A 112 1.71 7.91 0.28
CA TYR A 112 1.17 8.45 1.52
C TYR A 112 1.50 9.93 1.62
N ASP A 113 0.47 10.78 1.76
CA ASP A 113 0.61 12.18 2.11
C ASP A 113 0.32 12.37 3.61
N PRO A 114 1.34 12.71 4.43
CA PRO A 114 1.16 12.86 5.86
C PRO A 114 0.21 14.00 6.27
N ASP A 115 0.06 15.04 5.44
CA ASP A 115 -0.81 16.18 5.73
C ASP A 115 -2.10 16.17 4.91
N GLY A 116 -2.15 15.34 3.87
CA GLY A 116 -3.32 15.12 3.03
C GLY A 116 -3.70 16.32 2.16
N SER A 117 -2.89 17.39 2.18
CA SER A 117 -3.13 18.65 1.50
C SER A 117 -2.16 18.94 0.36
N GLY A 118 -1.08 18.15 0.25
CA GLY A 118 -0.02 18.34 -0.71
C GLY A 118 0.96 19.45 -0.34
N ALA A 119 0.85 20.04 0.86
CA ALA A 119 1.81 21.04 1.33
C ALA A 119 3.16 20.40 1.64
N ALA A 120 3.15 19.24 2.28
CA ALA A 120 4.22 18.26 2.28
C ALA A 120 4.11 17.39 1.02
N ALA A 121 5.25 16.96 0.48
CA ALA A 121 5.24 16.04 -0.64
C ALA A 121 4.80 14.64 -0.18
N ALA A 122 3.86 14.04 -0.91
CA ALA A 122 3.51 12.65 -0.73
C ALA A 122 4.72 11.73 -0.98
N VAL A 123 4.84 10.68 -0.18
CA VAL A 123 5.95 9.73 -0.22
C VAL A 123 5.47 8.42 -0.81
N GLN A 124 6.12 7.95 -1.88
CA GLN A 124 5.81 6.64 -2.44
C GLN A 124 6.19 5.55 -1.44
N PHE A 125 5.29 4.58 -1.24
CA PHE A 125 5.52 3.43 -0.36
C PHE A 125 5.32 2.08 -1.05
N ALA A 126 4.65 2.05 -2.21
CA ALA A 126 4.51 0.84 -2.99
C ALA A 126 4.22 1.14 -4.48
N ALA A 127 4.19 0.09 -5.28
CA ALA A 127 3.61 0.09 -6.62
C ALA A 127 2.84 -1.22 -6.88
N LEU A 128 1.73 -1.13 -7.63
CA LEU A 128 0.96 -2.27 -8.08
C LEU A 128 1.22 -2.50 -9.57
N ALA A 129 1.72 -3.69 -9.92
CA ALA A 129 1.97 -4.04 -11.30
C ALA A 129 0.66 -4.10 -12.10
N GLY A 130 0.70 -3.65 -13.36
CA GLY A 130 -0.46 -3.69 -14.25
C GLY A 130 -1.55 -2.64 -13.98
N THR A 131 -1.31 -1.72 -13.03
CA THR A 131 -2.21 -0.61 -12.69
C THR A 131 -3.67 -1.05 -12.48
N PRO A 132 -3.95 -2.00 -11.54
CA PRO A 132 -5.29 -2.47 -11.29
C PRO A 132 -6.21 -1.34 -10.81
N SER A 133 -7.53 -1.58 -10.87
CA SER A 133 -8.47 -0.74 -10.10
C SER A 133 -8.14 -0.85 -8.62
N VAL A 134 -8.31 0.23 -7.86
CA VAL A 134 -8.15 0.25 -6.41
C VAL A 134 -9.17 1.23 -5.84
N ASP A 135 -9.78 0.88 -4.71
CA ASP A 135 -10.58 1.80 -3.91
C ASP A 135 -10.17 1.80 -2.42
N GLN A 136 -10.83 2.61 -1.60
CA GLN A 136 -10.51 2.76 -0.18
C GLN A 136 -10.67 1.46 0.63
N HIS A 137 -11.53 0.53 0.20
CA HIS A 137 -11.77 -0.74 0.90
C HIS A 137 -10.64 -1.75 0.68
N ASP A 138 -9.78 -1.53 -0.31
CA ASP A 138 -8.56 -2.32 -0.50
C ASP A 138 -7.50 -2.01 0.56
N PHE A 139 -7.69 -0.98 1.39
CA PHE A 139 -6.76 -0.59 2.47
C PHE A 139 -7.30 -0.95 3.86
N VAL A 140 -6.46 -1.61 4.66
CA VAL A 140 -6.80 -1.99 6.03
C VAL A 140 -5.81 -1.35 7.00
N ILE A 141 -6.30 -0.54 7.94
CA ILE A 141 -5.47 0.02 9.00
C ILE A 141 -5.37 -0.99 10.15
N ALA A 142 -4.21 -1.60 10.34
CA ALA A 142 -4.02 -2.61 11.39
C ALA A 142 -2.59 -2.65 11.91
N LYS A 143 -2.43 -3.13 13.14
CA LYS A 143 -1.10 -3.45 13.67
C LYS A 143 -0.56 -4.68 12.95
N ALA A 144 0.69 -4.59 12.52
CA ALA A 144 1.45 -5.64 11.88
C ALA A 144 2.59 -6.10 12.77
#